data_AF-A2E9M7-F1
#
_entry.id   AF-A2E9M7-F1
#
_cell.length_a   1.000
_cell.length_b   1.000
_cell.length_c   1.000
_cell.angle_alpha   90.00
_cell.angle_beta   90.00
_cell.angle_gamma   90.00
#
_symmetry.space_group_name_H-M   'P 1'
#
loop_
_entity.id
_entity.type
_entity.pdbx_description
1 polymer ?
#
loop_
_entity_poly.entity_id
_entity_poly.type
_entity_poly.pdbx_seq_one_letter_code
_entity_poly.pdbx_strand_id
1 'polypeptide(L)' 'MSECLKCVTPDEDCLKYAIISHNIDFVTFLMNEFDMKIDLSYCVLYNNLE' A
#
# COMPACT_ATOMS: atom_id res chain seq x y z
N MET A 1 -11.10 4.36 7.33
CA MET A 1 -10.14 3.58 8.14
C MET A 1 -10.67 2.16 8.22
N SER A 2 -9.96 1.19 7.62
CA SER A 2 -10.42 -0.21 7.57
C SER A 2 -10.48 -0.78 8.99
N GLU A 3 -11.64 -1.26 9.43
CA GLU A 3 -11.86 -1.81 10.78
C GLU A 3 -10.85 -2.92 11.12
N CYS A 4 -10.35 -3.65 10.11
CA CYS A 4 -9.33 -4.69 10.27
C CYS A 4 -7.99 -4.17 10.80
N LEU A 5 -7.62 -2.93 10.47
CA LEU A 5 -6.33 -2.33 10.84
C LEU A 5 -6.30 -1.83 12.30
N LYS A 6 -7.42 -1.90 13.02
CA LYS A 6 -7.46 -1.66 14.47
C LYS A 6 -6.81 -2.80 15.27
N CYS A 7 -6.71 -3.99 14.67
CA CYS A 7 -6.23 -5.21 15.33
C CYS A 7 -4.99 -5.80 14.66
N VAL A 8 -4.68 -5.40 13.42
CA VAL A 8 -3.57 -5.94 12.63
C VAL A 8 -2.67 -4.79 12.17
N THR A 9 -1.37 -4.92 12.45
CA THR A 9 -0.36 -4.05 11.87
C THR A 9 -0.08 -4.52 10.44
N PRO A 10 -0.31 -3.68 9.42
CA PRO A 10 0.03 -4.03 8.04
C PRO A 10 1.54 -4.21 7.89
N ASP A 11 1.95 -4.93 6.86
CA ASP A 11 3.33 -5.24 6.53
C ASP A 11 3.63 -4.94 5.04
N GLU A 12 4.83 -5.30 4.60
CA GLU A 12 5.27 -5.08 3.21
C GLU A 12 4.40 -5.82 2.19
N ASP A 13 3.87 -7.01 2.54
CA ASP A 13 2.97 -7.75 1.65
C ASP A 13 1.64 -7.00 1.49
N CYS A 14 1.09 -6.44 2.58
CA CYS A 14 -0.10 -5.59 2.51
C CYS A 14 0.10 -4.41 1.55
N LEU A 15 1.25 -3.73 1.62
CA LEU A 15 1.58 -2.63 0.71
C LEU A 15 1.73 -3.10 -0.74
N LYS A 16 2.42 -4.23 -0.97
CA LYS A 16 2.57 -4.82 -2.30
C LYS A 16 1.21 -5.17 -2.93
N TYR A 17 0.31 -5.78 -2.17
CA TYR A 17 -1.04 -6.07 -2.65
C TYR A 17 -1.86 -4.81 -2.92
N ALA A 18 -1.69 -3.76 -2.12
CA ALA A 18 -2.33 -2.46 -2.37
C ALA A 18 -1.90 -1.88 -3.73
N ILE A 19 -0.59 -1.93 -4.05
CA ILE A 19 -0.06 -1.51 -5.36
C ILE A 19 -0.62 -2.37 -6.48
N ILE A 20 -0.60 -3.71 -6.33
CA ILE A 20 -1.16 -4.64 -7.33
C ILE A 20 -2.64 -4.34 -7.61
N SER A 21 -3.40 -3.95 -6.59
CA SER A 21 -4.83 -3.64 -6.71
C SER A 21 -5.14 -2.27 -7.32
N HIS A 22 -4.13 -1.48 -7.67
CA HIS A 22 -4.29 -0.09 -8.10
C HIS A 22 -5.04 0.80 -7.11
N ASN A 23 -4.93 0.52 -5.80
CA ASN A 23 -5.61 1.28 -4.76
C ASN A 23 -4.67 2.36 -4.19
N ILE A 24 -4.47 3.43 -4.97
CA ILE A 24 -3.54 4.53 -4.64
C ILE A 24 -3.88 5.20 -3.30
N ASP A 25 -5.17 5.32 -2.97
CA ASP A 25 -5.62 5.87 -1.69
C ASP A 25 -5.15 5.00 -0.53
N PHE A 26 -5.24 3.68 -0.69
CA PHE A 26 -4.81 2.75 0.34
C PHE A 26 -3.28 2.67 0.45
N VAL A 27 -2.56 2.74 -0.67
CA VAL A 27 -1.09 2.87 -0.68
C VAL A 27 -0.66 4.14 0.06
N THR A 28 -1.28 5.28 -0.25
CA THR A 28 -1.00 6.57 0.40
C THR A 28 -1.30 6.53 1.90
N PHE A 29 -2.41 5.90 2.29
CA PHE A 29 -2.75 5.68 3.69
C PHE A 29 -1.68 4.85 4.41
N LEU A 30 -1.23 3.73 3.83
CA LEU A 30 -0.18 2.90 4.43
C LEU A 30 1.15 3.63 4.58
N MET A 31 1.53 4.43 3.58
CA MET A 31 2.75 5.24 3.63
C MET A 31 2.69 6.29 4.75
N ASN A 32 1.59 7.03 4.87
CA ASN A 32 1.50 8.14 5.82
C ASN A 32 1.25 7.68 7.26
N GLU A 33 0.38 6.70 7.47
CA GLU A 33 -0.04 6.29 8.81
C GLU A 33 0.90 5.25 9.44
N PHE A 34 1.60 4.46 8.62
CA PHE A 34 2.50 3.40 9.08
C PHE A 34 3.97 3.63 8.69
N ASP A 35 4.31 4.80 8.13
CA ASP A 35 5.66 5.19 7.67
C ASP A 35 6.31 4.13 6.75
N MET A 36 5.48 3.43 5.97
CA MET A 36 5.96 2.38 5.09
C MET A 36 6.63 2.94 3.85
N LYS A 37 7.75 2.32 3.47
CA LYS A 37 8.46 2.67 2.24
C LYS A 37 7.90 1.89 1.07
N ILE A 38 7.51 2.61 0.02
CA ILE A 38 7.12 2.01 -1.25
C ILE A 38 8.35 1.69 -2.10
N ASP A 39 8.36 0.49 -2.68
CA ASP A 39 9.25 0.19 -3.80
C ASP A 39 8.54 0.53 -5.11
N LEU A 40 8.97 1.63 -5.74
CA LEU A 40 8.43 2.14 -7.00
C LEU A 40 8.60 1.14 -8.16
N SER A 41 9.48 0.14 -8.03
CA SER A 41 9.62 -0.92 -9.03
C SER A 41 8.32 -1.70 -9.21
N TYR A 42 7.54 -1.87 -8.14
CA TYR A 42 6.21 -2.48 -8.20
C TYR A 42 5.20 -1.58 -8.92
N CYS A 43 5.28 -0.26 -8.73
CA CYS A 43 4.41 0.66 -9.47
C CYS A 43 4.63 0.56 -10.98
N VAL A 44 5.89 0.46 -11.41
CA VAL A 44 6.22 0.25 -12.83
C VAL A 44 5.76 -1.12 -13.32
N LEU A 45 6.04 -2.18 -12.55
CA LEU A 45 5.69 -3.56 -12.93
C LEU A 45 4.18 -3.75 -13.11
N TYR A 46 3.39 -3.09 -12.26
CA TYR A 46 1.93 -3.15 -12.29
C TYR A 46 1.30 -1.93 -12.96
N ASN A 47 2.04 -1.13 -13.72
CA ASN A 47 1.51 0.04 -14.44
C ASN A 47 0.66 1.01 -13.59
N ASN A 48 1.07 1.24 -12.34
CA ASN A 48 0.51 2.19 -11.38
C ASN A 48 1.22 3.56 -11.46
N LEU A 49 1.28 4.16 -12.66
CA LEU A 49 2.00 5.42 -12.90
C LEU A 49 1.06 6.57 -13.34
N GLU A 50 -0.25 6.38 -13.20
CA GLU A 50 -1.30 7.33 -13.63
C GLU A 50 -1.69 8.33 -12.54
#